data_AF-A0AAW1JVQ7-F1
#
_entry.id   AF-A0AAW1JVQ7-F1
#
_cell.length_a   1.000
_cell.length_b   1.000
_cell.length_c   1.000
_cell.angle_alpha   90.00
_cell.angle_beta   90.00
_cell.angle_gamma   90.00
#
_symmetry.space_group_name_H-M   'P 1'
#
loop_
_entity.id
_entity.type
_entity.pdbx_description
1 polymer ?
#
loop_
_entity_poly.entity_id
_entity_poly.type
_entity_poly.pdbx_seq_one_letter_code
_entity_poly.pdbx_strand_id
1 'polypeptide(L)'
;MEFVRNLDQLMAPNNSPYFSQSNGAAEAAVKTAKSIIKKNKNRNIDLALLNYRATPLENGYSPGELMLGRKLKILLPQLPGNLNSTISDADITKILNFEGDRNQKQRYYYEKRHRSKDLSELKKGTKYGL
;
A
#
# COMPACT_ATOMS: atom_id res chain seq x y z
N MET A 1 -1.14 31.97 -0.18
CA MET A 1 -1.39 31.50 -1.57
C MET A 1 -0.12 31.39 -2.44
N GLU A 2 1.09 31.72 -1.93
CA GLU A 2 2.35 31.55 -2.68
C GLU A 2 3.13 30.28 -2.30
N PHE A 3 2.83 29.67 -1.16
CA PHE A 3 3.52 28.46 -0.68
C PHE A 3 3.24 27.22 -1.53
N VAL A 4 2.03 27.10 -2.09
CA VAL A 4 1.61 25.94 -2.90
C VAL A 4 2.22 26.00 -4.31
N ARG A 5 2.37 27.20 -4.90
CA ARG A 5 2.91 27.38 -6.26
C ARG A 5 4.39 27.02 -6.39
N ASN A 6 5.18 27.21 -5.34
CA ASN A 6 6.61 26.85 -5.35
C ASN A 6 6.87 25.33 -5.22
N LEU A 7 5.90 24.55 -4.72
CA LEU A 7 6.00 23.10 -4.63
C LEU A 7 5.60 22.39 -5.93
N ASP A 8 4.68 22.98 -6.70
CA ASP A 8 4.28 22.46 -8.03
C ASP A 8 5.47 22.40 -9.01
N GLN A 9 6.47 23.26 -8.84
CA GLN A 9 7.64 23.32 -9.71
C GLN A 9 8.72 22.29 -9.37
N LEU A 10 8.63 21.63 -8.21
CA LEU A 10 9.66 20.69 -7.72
C LEU A 10 9.16 19.24 -7.62
N MET A 11 7.85 18.99 -7.58
CA MET A 11 7.35 17.62 -7.37
C MET A 11 5.87 17.45 -7.71
N ALA A 12 5.40 17.88 -8.88
CA ALA A 12 4.13 17.34 -9.37
C ALA A 12 4.35 15.85 -9.68
N PRO A 13 3.75 14.89 -8.94
CA PRO A 13 3.71 13.52 -9.42
C PRO A 13 2.83 13.56 -10.66
N ASN A 14 3.45 13.58 -11.82
CA ASN A 14 2.82 13.46 -13.12
C ASN A 14 2.19 12.06 -13.25
N ASN A 15 1.17 11.79 -12.43
CA ASN A 15 0.16 10.82 -12.78
C ASN A 15 -0.64 11.50 -13.89
N SER A 16 -0.43 11.07 -15.13
CA SER A 16 -1.36 11.37 -16.20
C SER A 16 -2.78 11.12 -15.67
N PRO A 17 -3.77 12.00 -15.93
CA PRO A 17 -5.16 11.79 -15.50
C PRO A 17 -5.75 10.44 -15.98
N TYR A 18 -5.07 9.78 -16.92
CA TYR A 18 -5.43 8.48 -17.48
C TYR A 18 -4.66 7.29 -16.87
N PHE A 19 -3.80 7.48 -15.86
CA PHE A 19 -3.00 6.42 -15.25
C PHE A 19 -3.29 6.26 -13.75
N SER A 20 -4.54 5.96 -13.40
CA SER A 20 -4.96 5.71 -12.00
C SER A 20 -4.26 4.53 -11.33
N GLN A 21 -3.68 3.62 -12.13
CA GLN A 21 -3.05 2.39 -11.65
C GLN A 21 -1.80 2.63 -10.80
N SER A 22 -1.06 3.73 -11.02
CA SER A 22 0.11 4.07 -10.18
C SER A 22 -0.26 4.52 -8.76
N ASN A 23 -1.50 4.98 -8.53
CA ASN A 23 -1.92 5.55 -7.26
C ASN A 23 -2.51 4.53 -6.26
N GLY A 24 -2.54 3.25 -6.60
CA GLY A 24 -3.17 2.21 -5.76
C GLY A 24 -2.65 2.16 -4.32
N ALA A 25 -1.35 2.42 -4.11
CA ALA A 25 -0.77 2.46 -2.76
C ALA A 25 -1.32 3.62 -1.91
N ALA A 26 -1.44 4.82 -2.50
CA ALA A 26 -2.01 5.98 -1.82
C ALA A 26 -3.49 5.76 -1.49
N GLU A 27 -4.26 5.20 -2.43
CA GLU A 27 -5.67 4.85 -2.21
C GLU A 27 -5.84 3.82 -1.08
N ALA A 28 -4.99 2.79 -1.04
CA ALA A 28 -4.99 1.80 0.03
C ALA A 28 -4.67 2.42 1.40
N ALA A 29 -3.71 3.35 1.46
CA ALA A 29 -3.39 4.09 2.67
C ALA A 29 -4.59 4.93 3.16
N VAL A 30 -5.24 5.68 2.26
CA VAL A 30 -6.44 6.48 2.58
C VAL A 30 -7.58 5.58 3.06
N LYS A 31 -7.80 4.43 2.41
CA LYS A 31 -8.81 3.45 2.82
C LYS A 31 -8.56 2.95 4.24
N THR A 32 -7.30 2.69 4.58
CA THR A 32 -6.89 2.23 5.92
C THR A 32 -7.12 3.32 6.96
N ALA A 33 -6.69 4.56 6.70
CA ALA A 33 -6.92 5.70 7.58
C ALA A 33 -8.42 5.93 7.85
N LYS A 34 -9.25 5.93 6.79
CA LYS A 34 -10.71 6.03 6.92
C LYS A 34 -11.31 4.91 7.77
N SER A 35 -10.82 3.67 7.61
CA SER A 35 -11.25 2.53 8.43
C SER A 35 -10.91 2.72 9.90
N ILE A 36 -9.70 3.18 10.22
CA ILE A 36 -9.27 3.48 11.60
C ILE A 36 -10.19 4.53 12.23
N ILE A 37 -10.44 5.64 11.53
CA ILE A 37 -11.31 6.72 12.01
C ILE A 37 -12.75 6.20 12.21
N LYS A 38 -13.29 5.45 11.23
CA LYS A 38 -14.66 4.91 11.31
C LYS A 38 -14.85 3.97 12.50
N LYS A 39 -13.84 3.15 12.84
CA LYS A 39 -13.89 2.22 13.97
C LYS A 39 -13.72 2.91 15.33
N ASN A 40 -13.19 4.13 15.36
CA ASN A 40 -12.83 4.86 16.59
C ASN A 40 -13.53 6.21 16.72
N LYS A 41 -14.70 6.40 16.09
CA LYS A 41 -15.43 7.69 16.04
C LYS A 41 -15.60 8.39 17.40
N ASN A 42 -15.78 7.63 18.48
CA ASN A 42 -15.99 8.15 19.84
C ASN A 42 -14.82 7.80 20.79
N ARG A 43 -13.65 7.47 20.25
CA ARG A 43 -12.46 7.04 21.00
C ARG A 43 -11.27 7.92 20.64
N ASN A 44 -10.19 7.77 21.40
CA ASN A 44 -8.94 8.46 21.11
C ASN A 44 -8.31 7.92 19.81
N ILE A 45 -8.30 8.76 18.77
CA ILE A 45 -7.76 8.43 17.45
C ILE A 45 -6.24 8.27 17.49
N ASP A 46 -5.55 9.01 18.36
CA ASP A 46 -4.08 8.95 18.48
C ASP A 46 -3.64 7.57 18.98
N LEU A 47 -4.37 7.00 19.95
CA LEU A 47 -4.13 5.63 20.41
C LEU A 47 -4.41 4.59 19.32
N ALA A 48 -5.47 4.79 18.53
CA ALA A 48 -5.77 3.89 17.43
C ALA A 48 -4.69 3.92 16.34
N LEU A 49 -4.17 5.10 16.02
CA LEU A 49 -3.05 5.27 15.10
C LEU A 49 -1.75 4.71 15.66
N LEU A 50 -1.48 4.90 16.95
CA LEU A 50 -0.33 4.31 17.63
C LEU A 50 -0.35 2.78 17.52
N ASN A 51 -1.50 2.17 17.81
CA ASN A 51 -1.69 0.73 17.69
C ASN A 51 -1.52 0.25 16.25
N TYR A 52 -2.08 0.94 15.26
CA TYR A 52 -1.86 0.60 13.86
C TYR A 52 -0.38 0.64 13.48
N ARG A 53 0.35 1.69 13.90
CA ARG A 53 1.79 1.82 13.63
C ARG A 53 2.64 0.75 14.31
N ALA A 54 2.17 0.15 15.39
CA ALA A 54 2.87 -0.91 16.11
C ALA A 54 2.38 -2.33 15.75
N THR A 55 1.36 -2.46 14.90
CA THR A 55 0.81 -3.76 14.49
C THR A 55 1.57 -4.27 13.25
N PRO A 56 2.16 -5.48 13.29
CA PRO A 56 2.85 -6.06 12.14
C PRO A 56 1.95 -6.23 10.92
N LEU A 57 2.51 -5.99 9.73
CA LEU A 57 1.88 -6.30 8.44
C LEU A 57 2.17 -7.76 8.05
N GLU A 58 1.69 -8.17 6.87
CA GLU A 58 1.92 -9.52 6.32
C GLU A 58 3.41 -9.86 6.15
N ASN A 59 4.26 -8.84 5.98
CA ASN A 59 5.71 -8.99 5.89
C ASN A 59 6.40 -9.17 7.26
N GLY A 60 5.64 -9.16 8.37
CA GLY A 60 6.14 -9.34 9.73
C GLY A 60 6.61 -8.06 10.43
N TYR A 61 6.63 -6.91 9.75
CA TYR A 61 7.06 -5.63 10.29
C TYR A 61 5.90 -4.64 10.38
N SER A 62 5.88 -3.85 11.44
CA SER A 62 4.87 -2.82 11.63
C SER A 62 5.17 -1.56 10.83
N PRO A 63 4.16 -0.73 10.47
CA PRO A 63 4.39 0.51 9.74
C PRO A 63 5.38 1.46 10.43
N GLY A 64 5.38 1.49 11.77
CA GLY A 64 6.31 2.29 12.57
C GLY A 64 7.75 1.78 12.49
N GLU A 65 7.94 0.45 12.47
CA GLU A 65 9.26 -0.15 12.27
C GLU A 65 9.81 0.14 10.89
N LEU A 66 9.00 -0.03 9.84
CA LEU A 66 9.42 0.25 8.46
C LEU A 66 9.81 1.72 8.25
N MET A 67 9.16 2.63 8.97
CA MET A 67 9.42 4.08 8.85
C MET A 67 10.60 4.56 9.71
N LEU A 68 10.81 3.97 10.90
CA LEU A 68 11.75 4.47 11.90
C LEU A 68 12.94 3.54 12.16
N GLY A 69 12.94 2.35 11.57
CA GLY A 69 13.98 1.32 11.78
C GLY A 69 14.01 0.69 13.16
N ARG A 70 13.00 0.95 14.02
CA ARG A 70 12.92 0.47 15.41
C ARG A 70 11.48 0.26 15.86
N LYS A 71 11.27 -0.53 16.91
CA LYS A 71 9.93 -0.69 17.52
C LYS A 71 9.47 0.57 18.24
N LEU A 72 8.17 0.83 18.14
CA LEU A 72 7.49 1.88 18.91
C LEU A 72 7.11 1.36 20.31
N LYS A 73 7.31 2.21 21.32
CA LYS A 73 6.78 1.96 22.66
C LYS A 73 5.28 2.20 22.66
N ILE A 74 4.53 1.18 23.05
CA ILE A 74 3.06 1.23 23.15
C ILE A 74 2.60 0.98 24.59
N LEU A 75 1.30 1.15 24.82
CA LEU A 75 0.69 0.95 26.14
C LEU A 75 0.63 -0.53 26.55
N LEU A 76 0.74 -1.45 25.59
CA LEU A 76 0.80 -2.88 25.89
C LEU A 76 2.17 -3.23 26.46
N PRO A 77 2.23 -4.13 27.46
CA PRO A 77 3.48 -4.62 27.99
C PRO A 77 4.28 -5.30 26.87
N GLN A 78 5.51 -4.87 26.69
CA GLN A 78 6.48 -5.45 25.75
C GLN A 78 7.69 -5.94 26.51
N LEU A 79 8.31 -7.00 25.99
CA LEU A 79 9.58 -7.48 26.53
C LEU A 79 10.64 -6.36 26.40
N PRO A 80 11.38 -6.02 27.46
CA PRO A 80 12.30 -4.88 27.44
C PRO A 80 13.37 -4.95 26.34
N GLY A 81 13.78 -6.16 25.92
CA GLY A 81 14.72 -6.36 24.81
C GLY A 81 14.15 -6.01 23.42
N ASN A 82 12.83 -6.02 23.24
CA ASN A 82 12.21 -5.80 21.94
C ASN A 82 12.24 -4.32 21.51
N LEU A 83 12.33 -3.37 22.46
CA LEU A 83 12.34 -1.94 22.14
C LEU A 83 13.66 -1.47 21.50
N ASN A 84 14.73 -2.24 21.71
CA ASN A 84 16.06 -1.95 21.17
C ASN A 84 16.35 -2.68 19.86
N SER A 85 15.39 -3.47 19.33
CA SER A 85 15.58 -4.17 18.08
C SER A 85 15.53 -3.17 16.92
N THR A 86 16.65 -3.04 16.20
CA THR A 86 16.74 -2.32 14.94
C THR A 86 16.58 -3.28 13.76
N ILE A 87 16.03 -2.78 12.66
CA ILE A 87 15.96 -3.56 11.41
C ILE A 87 17.38 -3.72 10.87
N SER A 88 17.84 -4.96 10.69
CA SER A 88 19.16 -5.24 10.10
C SER A 88 19.13 -5.23 8.57
N ASP A 89 20.28 -5.14 7.91
CA ASP A 89 20.35 -5.21 6.43
C ASP A 89 19.80 -6.53 5.87
N ALA A 90 19.98 -7.63 6.61
CA ALA A 90 19.41 -8.93 6.27
C ALA A 90 17.88 -8.90 6.34
N ASP A 91 17.31 -8.16 7.29
CA ASP A 91 15.87 -7.98 7.42
C ASP A 91 15.29 -7.09 6.32
N ILE A 92 15.98 -6.01 5.96
CA ILE A 92 15.64 -5.17 4.80
C ILE A 92 15.58 -6.04 3.54
N THR A 93 16.58 -6.89 3.33
CA THR A 93 16.62 -7.80 2.18
C THR A 93 15.42 -8.74 2.16
N LYS A 94 15.03 -9.30 3.31
CA LYS A 94 13.82 -10.15 3.41
C LYS A 94 12.55 -9.38 3.10
N ILE A 95 12.41 -8.15 3.62
CA ILE A 95 11.25 -7.28 3.36
C ILE A 95 11.13 -7.01 1.87
N LEU A 96 12.23 -6.61 1.22
CA LEU A 96 12.25 -6.30 -0.21
C LEU A 96 11.88 -7.51 -1.07
N ASN A 97 12.39 -8.69 -0.75
CA ASN A 97 12.04 -9.92 -1.45
C ASN A 97 10.55 -10.25 -1.29
N PHE A 98 10.01 -10.15 -0.07
CA PHE A 98 8.59 -10.41 0.20
C PHE A 98 7.67 -9.46 -0.57
N GLU A 99 7.94 -8.15 -0.53
CA GLU A 99 7.16 -7.16 -1.28
C GLU A 99 7.32 -7.34 -2.79
N GLY A 100 8.53 -7.70 -3.24
CA GLY A 100 8.83 -8.04 -4.64
C GLY A 100 7.98 -9.19 -5.14
N ASP A 101 7.94 -10.31 -4.42
CA ASP A 101 7.11 -11.48 -4.74
C ASP A 101 5.62 -11.13 -4.76
N ARG A 102 5.18 -10.31 -3.80
CA ARG A 102 3.79 -9.84 -3.72
C ARG A 102 3.41 -8.98 -4.92
N ASN A 103 4.30 -8.08 -5.34
CA ASN A 103 4.10 -7.23 -6.51
C ASN A 103 4.09 -8.05 -7.82
N GLN A 104 4.99 -9.03 -7.95
CA GLN A 104 5.00 -9.94 -9.09
C GLN A 104 3.70 -10.74 -9.20
N LYS A 105 3.19 -11.28 -8.08
CA LYS A 105 1.90 -11.99 -8.05
C LYS A 105 0.75 -11.08 -8.47
N GLN A 106 0.67 -9.86 -7.92
CA GLN A 106 -0.35 -8.88 -8.30
C GLN A 106 -0.30 -8.56 -9.79
N ARG A 107 0.91 -8.33 -10.33
CA ARG A 107 1.12 -8.10 -11.76
C ARG A 107 0.67 -9.30 -12.61
N TYR A 108 1.04 -10.52 -12.23
CA TYR A 108 0.63 -11.74 -12.92
C TYR A 108 -0.90 -11.86 -13.02
N TYR A 109 -1.62 -11.66 -11.90
CA TYR A 109 -3.08 -11.74 -11.89
C TYR A 109 -3.74 -10.61 -12.69
N TYR A 110 -3.18 -9.39 -12.62
CA TYR A 110 -3.63 -8.25 -13.41
C TYR A 110 -3.49 -8.55 -14.92
N GLU A 111 -2.30 -8.96 -15.35
CA GLU A 111 -2.04 -9.33 -16.75
C GLU A 111 -2.96 -10.48 -17.19
N LYS A 112 -3.10 -11.54 -16.40
CA LYS A 112 -4.00 -12.66 -16.70
C LYS A 112 -5.45 -12.20 -16.91
N ARG A 113 -5.94 -11.27 -16.10
CA ARG A 113 -7.30 -10.74 -16.17
C ARG A 113 -7.52 -9.80 -17.36
N HIS A 114 -6.49 -9.06 -17.76
CA HIS A 114 -6.56 -8.05 -18.82
C HIS A 114 -5.88 -8.46 -20.12
N ARG A 115 -5.55 -9.75 -20.28
CA ARG A 115 -5.11 -10.33 -21.56
C ARG A 115 -6.17 -10.06 -22.63
N SER A 116 -5.77 -9.39 -23.71
CA SER A 116 -6.54 -9.37 -24.95
C SER A 116 -6.59 -10.79 -25.52
N LYS A 117 -7.78 -11.22 -25.92
CA LYS A 117 -7.95 -12.41 -26.76
C LYS A 117 -8.22 -11.91 -28.17
N ASP A 118 -7.52 -12.46 -29.15
CA ASP A 118 -7.86 -12.21 -30.54
C ASP A 118 -9.30 -12.67 -30.77
N LEU A 119 -10.11 -11.77 -31.31
CA LEU A 119 -11.47 -12.07 -31.71
C LEU A 119 -11.39 -13.12 -32.82
N SER A 120 -12.14 -14.22 -32.66
CA SER A 120 -12.27 -15.23 -33.71
C SER A 120 -12.75 -14.55 -35.00
N GLU A 121 -12.10 -14.83 -36.12
CA GLU A 121 -12.45 -14.25 -37.42
C GLU A 121 -13.94 -14.42 -37.71
N LEU A 122 -14.62 -13.28 -37.93
CA LEU A 122 -16.02 -13.28 -38.32
C LEU A 122 -16.14 -13.85 -39.74
N LYS A 123 -16.67 -15.07 -39.86
CA LYS A 123 -17.03 -15.62 -41.16
C LYS A 123 -18.15 -14.78 -41.77
N LYS A 124 -17.91 -14.29 -43.00
CA LYS A 124 -18.88 -13.52 -43.78
C LYS A 124 -20.19 -14.29 -43.90
N GLY A 125 -21.25 -13.81 -43.24
CA GLY A 125 -22.60 -14.43 -43.27
C GLY A 125 -23.23 -14.76 -41.91
N THR A 126 -22.55 -14.54 -40.78
CA THR A 126 -23.17 -14.73 -39.46
C THR A 126 -24.23 -13.64 -39.20
N LYS A 127 -25.51 -14.01 -39.22
CA LYS A 127 -26.61 -13.14 -38.77
C LYS A 127 -26.67 -13.18 -37.24
N TYR A 128 -26.56 -12.01 -36.62
CA TYR A 128 -26.86 -11.85 -35.19
C TYR A 128 -28.38 -11.84 -35.02
N GLY A 129 -28.91 -12.75 -34.18
CA GLY A 129 -30.32 -12.75 -33.80
C GLY A 129 -30.60 -11.59 -32.85
N LEU A 130 -31.60 -10.79 -33.19
CA LEU A 130 -32.27 -9.82 -32.30
C LEU A 130 -33.15 -10.57 -31.28
#